data_AF-A0ABD2YXH6-F1
#
_entry.id   AF-A0ABD2YXH6-F1
#
_cell.length_a   1.000
_cell.length_b   1.000
_cell.length_c   1.000
_cell.angle_alpha   90.00
_cell.angle_beta   90.00
_cell.angle_gamma   90.00
#
_symmetry.space_group_name_H-M   'P 1'
#
loop_
_entity.id
_entity.type
_entity.pdbx_description
1 polymer ?
#
loop_
_entity_poly.entity_id
_entity_poly.type
_entity_poly.pdbx_seq_one_letter_code
_entity_poly.pdbx_strand_id
1 'polypeptide(L)'
;MLTHLETSPTLPPKYLQDDKLTQECEVLLPSLPKEKGWVSSHFYQYQGFWHPAKQLQGVIACQKHFEAQNSDIFLVTTPKYGTTWLKAIVFALVKRMHYRRGMENHPLFRNS
;
A
#
# COMPACT_ATOMS: atom_id res chain seq x y z
N MET A 1 19.06 -42.91 2.10
CA MET A 1 18.80 -42.20 0.82
C MET A 1 17.52 -41.40 1.00
N LEU A 2 17.61 -40.17 1.51
CA LEU A 2 16.46 -39.30 1.74
C LEU A 2 16.17 -38.54 0.46
N THR A 3 14.99 -38.73 -0.11
CA THR A 3 14.52 -38.00 -1.28
C THR A 3 14.18 -36.56 -0.87
N HIS A 4 14.96 -35.60 -1.38
CA HIS A 4 14.58 -34.19 -1.37
C HIS A 4 13.26 -34.05 -2.14
N LEU A 5 12.16 -33.73 -1.44
CA LEU A 5 10.99 -33.17 -2.09
C LEU A 5 11.34 -31.74 -2.49
N GLU A 6 11.82 -31.56 -3.72
CA GLU A 6 11.79 -30.25 -4.37
C GLU A 6 10.32 -29.84 -4.52
N THR A 7 9.86 -29.03 -3.59
CA THR A 7 8.58 -28.34 -3.70
C THR A 7 8.78 -27.25 -4.74
N SER A 8 8.20 -27.47 -5.92
CA SER A 8 8.17 -26.48 -7.01
C SER A 8 7.69 -25.13 -6.45
N PRO A 9 8.40 -24.01 -6.73
CA PRO A 9 8.05 -22.73 -6.15
C PRO A 9 6.65 -22.35 -6.62
N THR A 10 5.69 -22.42 -5.71
CA THR A 10 4.31 -22.04 -5.98
C THR A 10 4.31 -20.55 -6.32
N LEU A 11 3.96 -20.22 -7.57
CA LEU A 11 3.84 -18.84 -8.01
C LEU A 11 2.91 -18.10 -7.02
N PRO A 12 3.35 -16.95 -6.45
CA PRO A 12 2.48 -16.19 -5.58
C PRO A 12 1.22 -15.78 -6.35
N PRO A 13 0.07 -15.59 -5.70
CA PRO A 13 -1.16 -15.10 -6.34
C PRO A 13 -0.89 -13.91 -7.26
N LYS A 14 -1.61 -13.77 -8.39
CA LYS A 14 -1.38 -12.70 -9.39
C LYS A 14 -1.27 -11.29 -8.80
N TYR A 15 -1.99 -11.00 -7.71
CA TYR A 15 -1.92 -9.69 -7.04
C TYR A 15 -0.60 -9.46 -6.27
N LEU A 16 0.19 -10.51 -6.02
CA LEU A 16 1.51 -10.50 -5.38
C LEU A 16 2.67 -10.68 -6.37
N GLN A 17 2.39 -10.95 -7.64
CA GLN A 17 3.38 -11.03 -8.73
C GLN A 17 3.79 -9.65 -9.20
N ASP A 18 5.04 -9.47 -9.63
CA ASP A 18 5.63 -8.18 -10.01
C ASP A 18 5.36 -7.78 -11.47
N ASP A 19 4.41 -8.43 -12.14
CA ASP A 19 4.19 -8.39 -13.60
C ASP A 19 3.62 -7.07 -14.17
N LYS A 20 3.68 -5.97 -13.40
CA LYS A 20 3.14 -4.64 -13.80
C LYS A 20 3.93 -3.48 -13.16
N LEU A 21 5.25 -3.58 -13.16
CA LEU A 21 6.09 -2.49 -12.66
C LEU A 21 6.26 -1.40 -13.71
N THR A 22 6.39 -0.15 -13.27
CA THR A 22 6.80 0.97 -14.12
C THR A 22 8.25 0.81 -14.54
N GLN A 23 8.60 1.34 -15.72
CA GLN A 23 9.97 1.30 -16.24
C GLN A 23 10.99 1.86 -15.25
N GLU A 24 10.64 2.90 -14.49
CA GLU A 24 11.51 3.43 -13.45
C GLU A 24 11.82 2.40 -12.35
N CYS A 25 10.81 1.68 -11.87
CA CYS A 25 11.01 0.62 -10.89
C CYS A 25 11.81 -0.54 -11.46
N GLU A 26 11.58 -0.93 -12.71
CA GLU A 26 12.35 -1.99 -13.36
C GLU A 26 13.84 -1.66 -13.42
N VAL A 27 14.20 -0.39 -13.63
CA VAL A 27 15.58 0.09 -13.62
C VAL A 27 16.13 0.22 -12.19
N LEU A 28 15.33 0.67 -11.23
CA LEU A 28 15.79 0.92 -9.86
C LEU A 28 15.97 -0.36 -9.05
N LEU A 29 15.01 -1.28 -9.10
CA LEU A 29 14.95 -2.45 -8.22
C LEU A 29 16.22 -3.32 -8.22
N PRO A 30 16.89 -3.57 -9.37
CA PRO A 30 18.14 -4.34 -9.40
C PRO A 30 19.28 -3.69 -8.60
N SER A 31 19.24 -2.38 -8.37
CA SER A 31 20.26 -1.64 -7.62
C SER A 31 20.06 -1.67 -6.10
N LEU A 32 18.88 -2.11 -5.63
CA LEU A 32 18.54 -2.10 -4.22
C LEU A 32 18.89 -3.44 -3.55
N PRO A 33 19.30 -3.43 -2.26
CA PRO A 33 19.34 -4.65 -1.47
C PRO A 33 17.96 -5.31 -1.49
N LYS A 34 17.92 -6.62 -1.73
CA LYS A 34 16.68 -7.39 -1.76
C LYS A 34 16.78 -8.65 -0.93
N GLU A 35 15.67 -9.00 -0.30
CA GLU A 35 15.54 -10.20 0.52
C GLU A 35 14.30 -10.99 0.09
N LYS A 36 14.32 -12.30 0.33
CA LYS A 36 13.18 -13.16 0.02
C LYS A 36 11.98 -12.73 0.86
N GLY A 37 10.84 -12.51 0.20
CA GLY A 37 9.63 -12.10 0.89
C GLY A 37 8.90 -13.25 1.58
N TRP A 38 8.14 -12.89 2.62
CA TRP A 38 7.23 -13.79 3.33
C TRP A 38 5.85 -13.87 2.66
N VAL A 39 5.51 -12.89 1.80
CA VAL A 39 4.23 -12.81 1.06
C VAL A 39 4.46 -12.46 -0.41
N SER A 40 5.27 -11.44 -0.71
CA SER A 40 5.73 -11.15 -2.07
C SER A 40 6.96 -11.98 -2.45
N SER A 41 7.34 -11.96 -3.73
CA SER A 41 8.55 -12.61 -4.22
C SER A 41 9.79 -12.15 -3.43
N HIS A 42 9.96 -10.83 -3.35
CA HIS A 42 11.06 -10.15 -2.68
C HIS A 42 10.58 -8.87 -1.99
N PHE A 43 11.35 -8.43 -1.01
CA PHE A 43 11.33 -7.08 -0.48
C PHE A 43 12.61 -6.37 -0.88
N TYR A 44 12.50 -5.07 -1.12
CA TYR A 44 13.60 -4.20 -1.52
C TYR A 44 13.79 -3.13 -0.45
N GLN A 45 15.04 -2.88 -0.07
CA GLN A 45 15.36 -1.86 0.91
C GLN A 45 15.48 -0.50 0.21
N TYR A 46 14.64 0.45 0.61
CA TYR A 46 14.64 1.81 0.09
C TYR A 46 14.44 2.80 1.24
N GLN A 47 15.31 3.81 1.34
CA GLN A 47 15.26 4.85 2.38
C GLN A 47 15.09 4.30 3.82
N GLY A 48 15.71 3.16 4.12
CA GLY A 48 15.69 2.54 5.45
C GLY A 48 14.52 1.59 5.72
N PHE A 49 13.59 1.41 4.77
CA PHE A 49 12.43 0.53 4.92
C PHE A 49 12.41 -0.57 3.86
N TRP A 50 11.80 -1.71 4.20
CA TRP A 50 11.64 -2.85 3.30
C TRP A 50 10.26 -2.82 2.64
N HIS A 51 10.22 -2.85 1.32
CA HIS A 51 8.99 -2.74 0.53
C HIS A 51 8.86 -3.87 -0.50
N PRO A 52 7.65 -4.44 -0.69
CA PRO A 52 7.33 -5.16 -1.92
C PRO A 52 7.46 -4.22 -3.12
N ALA A 53 7.86 -4.73 -4.29
CA ALA A 53 8.10 -3.91 -5.47
C ALA A 53 6.91 -3.00 -5.85
N LYS A 54 5.68 -3.55 -5.79
CA LYS A 54 4.45 -2.76 -6.04
C LYS A 54 4.27 -1.59 -5.07
N GLN A 55 4.59 -1.79 -3.79
CA GLN A 55 4.47 -0.71 -2.80
C GLN A 55 5.55 0.34 -3.05
N LEU A 56 6.79 -0.09 -3.33
CA LEU A 56 7.90 0.81 -3.62
C LEU A 56 7.60 1.69 -4.85
N GLN A 57 6.97 1.13 -5.88
CA GLN A 57 6.47 1.93 -7.01
C GLN A 57 5.53 3.05 -6.57
N GLY A 58 4.57 2.74 -5.69
CA GLY A 58 3.67 3.75 -5.13
C GLY A 58 4.42 4.81 -4.33
N VAL A 59 5.43 4.41 -3.55
CA VAL A 59 6.28 5.34 -2.78
C VAL A 59 7.02 6.30 -3.71
N ILE A 60 7.69 5.79 -4.74
CA ILE A 60 8.45 6.61 -5.71
C ILE A 60 7.52 7.57 -6.45
N ALA A 61 6.37 7.07 -6.92
CA ALA A 61 5.39 7.90 -7.61
C ALA A 61 4.86 9.02 -6.70
N CYS A 62 4.53 8.72 -5.44
CA CYS A 62 4.10 9.74 -4.48
C CYS A 62 5.21 10.75 -4.19
N GLN A 63 6.45 10.31 -3.99
CA GLN A 63 7.57 11.23 -3.70
C GLN A 63 7.84 12.20 -4.86
N LYS A 64 7.62 11.78 -6.10
CA LYS A 64 7.87 12.61 -7.29
C LYS A 64 6.71 13.50 -7.71
N HIS A 65 5.49 13.05 -7.50
CA HIS A 65 4.32 13.63 -8.17
C HIS A 65 3.23 14.10 -7.20
N PHE A 66 3.32 13.76 -5.91
CA PHE A 66 2.34 14.25 -4.95
C PHE A 66 2.66 15.69 -4.55
N GLU A 67 1.76 16.61 -4.89
CA GLU A 67 1.82 18.02 -4.49
C GLU A 67 0.88 18.27 -3.32
N ALA A 68 1.44 18.42 -2.13
CA ALA A 68 0.66 18.67 -0.92
C ALA A 68 0.00 20.06 -0.95
N GLN A 69 -1.27 20.12 -0.55
CA GLN A 69 -2.01 21.36 -0.33
C GLN A 69 -2.08 21.69 1.15
N ASN A 70 -2.18 22.99 1.48
CA ASN A 70 -2.29 23.45 2.88
C ASN A 70 -3.54 22.93 3.60
N SER A 71 -4.54 22.46 2.86
CA SER A 71 -5.76 21.85 3.40
C SER A 71 -5.68 20.35 3.61
N ASP A 72 -4.59 19.70 3.18
CA ASP A 72 -4.48 18.25 3.23
C ASP A 72 -4.26 17.76 4.66
N ILE A 73 -4.85 16.59 4.95
CA ILE A 73 -4.72 15.91 6.24
C ILE A 73 -4.16 14.52 5.98
N PHE A 74 -2.93 14.28 6.43
CA PHE A 74 -2.32 12.95 6.34
C PHE A 74 -2.70 12.09 7.52
N LEU A 75 -3.25 10.91 7.20
CA LEU A 75 -3.46 9.86 8.16
C LEU A 75 -2.37 8.80 8.02
N VAL A 76 -1.37 8.85 8.91
CA VAL A 76 -0.24 7.93 8.90
C VAL A 76 -0.48 6.80 9.90
N THR A 77 -0.53 5.57 9.42
CA THR A 77 -0.75 4.37 10.23
C THR A 77 0.16 3.25 9.78
N THR A 78 0.53 2.37 10.70
CA THR A 78 1.12 1.08 10.36
C THR A 78 0.10 0.18 9.63
N PRO A 79 0.54 -0.69 8.70
CA PRO A 79 -0.35 -1.59 7.99
C PRO A 79 -1.20 -2.45 8.94
N LYS A 80 -2.49 -2.62 8.60
CA LYS A 80 -3.47 -3.47 9.32
C LYS A 80 -3.97 -2.95 10.68
N TYR A 81 -3.63 -1.75 11.11
CA TYR A 81 -4.12 -1.14 12.36
C TYR A 81 -5.47 -0.42 12.22
N GLY A 82 -6.49 -1.10 11.67
CA GLY A 82 -7.87 -0.60 11.74
C GLY A 82 -8.14 0.71 10.98
N THR A 83 -7.49 0.90 9.83
CA THR A 83 -7.59 2.15 9.04
C THR A 83 -9.02 2.51 8.62
N THR A 84 -9.94 1.55 8.54
CA THR A 84 -11.34 1.79 8.17
C THR A 84 -12.03 2.66 9.21
N TRP A 85 -11.96 2.26 10.49
CA TRP A 85 -12.55 3.04 11.58
C TRP A 85 -11.91 4.41 11.70
N LEU A 86 -10.57 4.47 11.59
CA LEU A 86 -9.86 5.73 11.73
C LEU A 86 -10.15 6.70 10.58
N LYS A 87 -10.23 6.22 9.33
CA LYS A 87 -10.68 7.02 8.17
C LYS A 87 -12.09 7.54 8.38
N ALA A 88 -13.01 6.70 8.86
CA ALA A 88 -14.40 7.08 9.13
C ALA A 88 -14.49 8.20 10.17
N ILE A 89 -13.77 8.08 11.29
CA ILE A 89 -13.76 9.08 12.37
C ILE A 89 -13.21 10.42 11.87
N VAL A 90 -12.05 10.42 11.21
CA VAL A 90 -11.43 11.65 10.69
C VAL A 90 -12.35 12.32 9.67
N PHE A 91 -12.93 11.55 8.75
CA PHE A 91 -13.86 12.07 7.75
C PHE A 91 -15.09 12.73 8.42
N ALA A 92 -15.74 12.03 9.36
CA ALA A 92 -16.90 12.54 10.06
C ALA A 92 -16.58 13.84 10.82
N LEU A 93 -15.40 13.92 11.45
CA LEU A 93 -14.97 15.12 12.18
C LEU A 93 -14.76 16.33 11.27
N VAL A 94 -14.08 16.14 10.13
CA VAL A 94 -13.78 17.20 9.16
C VAL A 94 -15.05 17.68 8.46
N LYS A 95 -15.99 16.77 8.15
CA LYS A 95 -17.22 17.08 7.41
C LYS A 95 -18.45 17.30 8.30
N ARG A 96 -18.29 17.35 9.63
CA ARG A 96 -19.40 17.45 10.61
C ARG A 96 -20.42 18.57 10.34
N MET A 97 -19.94 19.72 9.86
CA MET A 97 -20.82 20.86 9.56
C MET A 97 -21.59 20.68 8.25
N HIS A 98 -20.99 19.99 7.29
CA HIS A 98 -21.58 19.74 5.98
C HIS A 98 -22.70 18.68 6.06
N TYR A 99 -22.53 17.66 6.91
CA TYR A 99 -23.49 16.57 7.08
C TYR A 99 -24.31 16.67 8.38
N ARG A 100 -24.55 17.90 8.88
CA ARG A 100 -25.22 18.14 10.17
C ARG A 100 -26.70 17.69 10.23
N ARG A 101 -27.36 17.53 9.07
CA ARG A 101 -28.83 17.45 8.97
C ARG A 101 -29.42 16.05 8.74
N GLY A 102 -28.64 14.98 8.86
CA GLY A 102 -29.18 13.61 8.86
C GLY A 102 -28.22 12.57 8.30
N MET A 103 -28.29 11.35 8.87
CA MET A 103 -27.46 10.20 8.50
C MET A 103 -27.74 9.70 7.07
N GLU A 104 -28.93 10.00 6.54
CA GLU A 104 -29.48 9.48 5.29
C GLU A 104 -28.66 9.89 4.04
N ASN A 105 -27.93 11.01 4.13
CA ASN A 105 -27.06 11.51 3.05
C ASN A 105 -25.57 11.46 3.40
N HIS A 106 -25.18 10.88 4.54
CA HIS A 106 -23.79 10.88 4.97
C HIS A 106 -23.00 9.77 4.23
N PRO A 107 -21.88 10.08 3.54
CA PRO A 107 -21.18 9.13 2.67
C PRO A 107 -20.74 7.82 3.33
N LEU A 108 -20.49 7.83 4.64
CA LEU A 108 -20.11 6.64 5.40
C LEU A 108 -21.21 5.58 5.54
N PHE A 109 -22.48 5.89 5.22
CA PHE A 109 -23.60 4.93 5.30
C PHE A 109 -24.13 4.51 3.92
N ARG A 110 -23.47 4.93 2.84
CA ARG A 110 -23.81 4.46 1.48
C ARG A 110 -23.06 3.17 1.20
N ASN A 111 -23.80 2.08 0.94
CA ASN A 111 -23.22 0.87 0.38
C ASN A 111 -22.84 1.17 -1.08
N SER A 112 -21.56 1.01 -1.39
CA SER A 112 -20.99 1.03 -2.76
C SER A 112 -21.28 -0.26 -3.50
#